data_AF-W7F946-F1
#
_entry.id   AF-W7F946-F1
#
_cell.length_a   1.000
_cell.length_b   1.000
_cell.length_c   1.000
_cell.angle_alpha   90.00
_cell.angle_beta   90.00
_cell.angle_gamma   90.00
#
_symmetry.space_group_name_H-M   'P 1'
#
loop_
_entity.id
_entity.type
_entity.pdbx_description
1 polymer ?
#
loop_
_entity_poly.entity_id
_entity_poly.type
_entity_poly.pdbx_seq_one_letter_code
_entity_poly.pdbx_strand_id
1 'polypeptide(L)'
;KKEEIFLKNLDRLNDKGIIISWDKPNSFNIGTINEKTETEILDVFLNNYNYTYDEKNSKIFRDSCNNDVLKKCIYIFEKKKR
;
A
#
# COMPACT_ATOMS: atom_id res chain seq x y z
N LYS A 1 5.58 -2.94 -16.16
CA LYS A 1 7.04 -2.64 -16.13
C LYS A 1 7.41 -1.59 -15.07
N LYS A 2 6.93 -0.34 -15.12
CA LYS A 2 7.31 0.69 -14.11
C LYS A 2 6.82 0.37 -12.69
N GLU A 3 5.57 -0.04 -12.54
CA GLU A 3 4.98 -0.42 -11.24
C GLU A 3 5.70 -1.62 -10.61
N GLU A 4 5.95 -2.66 -11.37
CA GLU A 4 6.67 -3.84 -10.91
C GLU A 4 8.09 -3.50 -10.41
N ILE A 5 8.81 -2.63 -11.14
CA ILE A 5 10.14 -2.14 -10.71
C ILE A 5 10.03 -1.33 -9.42
N PHE A 6 9.00 -0.47 -9.30
CA PHE A 6 8.73 0.29 -8.09
C PHE A 6 8.51 -0.64 -6.89
N LEU A 7 7.62 -1.63 -7.02
CA LEU A 7 7.30 -2.58 -5.95
C LEU A 7 8.50 -3.45 -5.57
N LYS A 8 9.28 -3.94 -6.54
CA LYS A 8 10.53 -4.67 -6.28
C LYS A 8 11.55 -3.84 -5.51
N ASN A 9 11.71 -2.56 -5.88
CA ASN A 9 12.60 -1.66 -5.15
C ASN A 9 12.08 -1.35 -3.75
N LEU A 10 10.76 -1.15 -3.61
CA LEU A 10 10.11 -0.92 -2.33
C LEU A 10 10.34 -2.10 -1.38
N ASP A 11 10.11 -3.34 -1.83
CA ASP A 11 10.36 -4.54 -1.04
C ASP A 11 11.85 -4.70 -0.69
N ARG A 12 12.75 -4.52 -1.67
CA ARG A 12 14.20 -4.68 -1.47
C ARG A 12 14.78 -3.72 -0.44
N LEU A 13 14.27 -2.48 -0.37
CA LEU A 13 14.81 -1.43 0.49
C LEU A 13 14.22 -1.43 1.91
N ASN A 14 13.16 -2.20 2.16
CA ASN A 14 12.45 -2.19 3.45
C ASN A 14 12.56 -3.55 4.16
N ASP A 15 13.14 -3.53 5.36
CA ASP A 15 13.38 -4.75 6.16
C ASP A 15 12.28 -5.04 7.19
N LYS A 16 11.53 -4.01 7.61
CA LYS A 16 10.51 -4.14 8.67
C LYS A 16 9.08 -4.15 8.13
N GLY A 17 8.78 -3.27 7.20
CA GLY A 17 7.43 -2.97 6.78
C GLY A 17 7.40 -1.73 5.90
N ILE A 18 6.22 -1.39 5.41
CA ILE A 18 5.98 -0.21 4.59
C ILE A 18 4.70 0.48 5.07
N ILE A 19 4.69 1.80 5.02
CA ILE A 19 3.48 2.62 5.12
C ILE A 19 3.32 3.25 3.75
N ILE A 20 2.16 3.04 3.12
CA ILE A 20 1.88 3.59 1.80
C ILE A 20 0.55 4.35 1.85
N SER A 21 0.57 5.57 1.34
CA SER A 21 -0.65 6.29 0.98
C SER A 21 -0.80 6.25 -0.53
N TRP A 22 -1.82 5.55 -1.03
CA TRP A 22 -2.14 5.56 -2.44
C TRP A 22 -3.08 6.72 -2.80
N ASP A 23 -3.07 7.14 -4.06
CA ASP A 23 -4.04 8.14 -4.51
C ASP A 23 -5.42 7.49 -4.69
N LYS A 24 -6.47 8.30 -4.86
CA LYS A 24 -7.81 7.79 -5.14
C LYS A 24 -7.80 6.92 -6.41
N PRO A 25 -8.55 5.81 -6.44
CA PRO A 25 -8.79 5.07 -7.67
C PRO A 25 -9.21 6.02 -8.81
N ASN A 26 -8.58 5.87 -9.98
CA ASN A 26 -8.87 6.66 -11.20
C ASN A 26 -8.49 8.15 -11.15
N SER A 27 -7.62 8.57 -10.23
CA SER A 27 -7.15 9.97 -10.12
C SER A 27 -5.94 10.30 -10.99
N PHE A 28 -5.23 9.30 -11.53
CA PHE A 28 -3.97 9.48 -12.25
C PHE A 28 -3.84 8.54 -13.46
N ASN A 29 -2.83 8.80 -14.30
CA ASN A 29 -2.54 8.12 -15.57
C ASN A 29 -2.78 6.60 -15.58
N ILE A 30 -3.38 6.13 -16.68
CA ILE A 30 -3.69 4.73 -16.98
C ILE A 30 -2.47 3.82 -16.78
N GLY A 31 -2.66 2.69 -16.11
CA GLY A 31 -1.63 1.66 -15.90
C GLY A 31 -0.68 1.93 -14.73
N THR A 32 -1.17 2.64 -13.70
CA THR A 32 -0.47 2.84 -12.43
C THR A 32 -1.20 2.16 -11.28
N ILE A 33 -0.50 1.85 -10.19
CA ILE A 33 -1.05 1.27 -8.96
C ILE A 33 -2.18 2.10 -8.34
N ASN A 34 -2.30 3.38 -8.72
CA ASN A 34 -3.40 4.28 -8.35
C ASN A 34 -4.75 3.92 -9.01
N GLU A 35 -4.82 2.91 -9.88
CA GLU A 35 -6.10 2.35 -10.38
C GLU A 35 -6.58 1.14 -9.56
N LYS A 36 -5.71 0.58 -8.71
CA LYS A 36 -6.04 -0.62 -7.94
C LYS A 36 -7.04 -0.29 -6.84
N THR A 37 -8.06 -1.12 -6.75
CA THR A 37 -8.96 -1.17 -5.59
C THR A 37 -8.18 -1.57 -4.33
N GLU A 38 -8.77 -1.31 -3.17
CA GLU A 38 -8.22 -1.76 -1.89
C GLU A 38 -7.89 -3.26 -1.91
N THR A 39 -8.80 -4.09 -2.41
CA THR A 39 -8.60 -5.54 -2.51
C THR A 39 -7.38 -5.90 -3.35
N GLU A 40 -7.18 -5.22 -4.49
CA GLU A 40 -6.02 -5.45 -5.36
C GLU A 40 -4.72 -4.99 -4.71
N ILE A 41 -4.72 -3.89 -3.96
CA ILE A 41 -3.55 -3.43 -3.19
C ILE A 41 -3.19 -4.46 -2.13
N LEU A 42 -4.17 -4.92 -1.35
CA LEU A 42 -3.96 -5.95 -0.33
C LEU A 42 -3.40 -7.24 -0.95
N ASP A 43 -3.98 -7.70 -2.06
CA ASP A 43 -3.55 -8.90 -2.78
C ASP A 43 -2.08 -8.81 -3.22
N VAL A 44 -1.66 -7.68 -3.79
CA VAL A 44 -0.27 -7.45 -4.19
C VAL A 44 0.71 -7.67 -3.04
N PHE A 45 0.47 -7.07 -1.86
CA PHE A 45 1.44 -7.18 -0.76
C PHE A 45 1.34 -8.50 0.00
N LEU A 46 0.14 -9.02 0.19
CA LEU A 46 -0.10 -10.27 0.93
C LEU A 46 0.42 -11.49 0.16
N ASN A 47 0.15 -11.55 -1.15
CA ASN A 47 0.42 -12.72 -1.96
C ASN A 47 1.72 -12.62 -2.75
N ASN A 48 2.12 -11.43 -3.21
CA ASN A 48 3.30 -11.30 -4.08
C ASN A 48 4.57 -10.87 -3.34
N TYR A 49 4.47 -10.26 -2.14
CA TYR A 49 5.63 -9.67 -1.47
C TYR A 49 5.85 -10.12 -0.01
N ASN A 50 5.19 -11.18 0.45
CA ASN A 50 5.39 -11.77 1.80
C ASN A 50 5.18 -10.76 2.96
N TYR A 51 4.19 -9.89 2.83
CA TYR A 51 3.78 -8.98 3.90
C TYR A 51 2.53 -9.49 4.63
N THR A 52 2.28 -8.94 5.82
CA THR A 52 1.00 -8.97 6.53
C THR A 52 0.42 -7.57 6.58
N TYR A 53 -0.90 -7.47 6.46
CA TYR A 53 -1.60 -6.21 6.58
C TYR A 53 -1.89 -5.88 8.04
N ASP A 54 -1.44 -4.72 8.50
CA ASP A 54 -1.68 -4.21 9.85
C ASP A 54 -2.88 -3.27 9.85
N GLU A 55 -4.08 -3.87 9.90
CA GLU A 55 -5.34 -3.11 9.91
C GLU A 55 -5.46 -2.19 11.12
N LYS A 56 -4.92 -2.60 12.29
CA LYS A 56 -5.02 -1.81 13.52
C LYS A 56 -4.30 -0.48 13.37
N ASN A 57 -3.02 -0.50 12.97
CA ASN A 57 -2.26 0.73 12.80
C ASN A 57 -2.72 1.50 11.57
N SER A 58 -3.12 0.81 10.49
CA SER A 58 -3.71 1.48 9.31
C SER A 58 -4.93 2.32 9.71
N LYS A 59 -5.85 1.74 10.49
CA LYS A 59 -7.03 2.45 10.99
C LYS A 59 -6.66 3.66 11.85
N ILE A 60 -5.70 3.54 12.77
CA ILE A 60 -5.25 4.67 13.61
C ILE A 60 -4.76 5.84 12.76
N PHE A 61 -3.96 5.56 11.72
CA PHE A 61 -3.48 6.60 10.81
C PHE A 61 -4.60 7.21 9.96
N ARG A 62 -5.53 6.39 9.47
CA ARG A 62 -6.71 6.88 8.73
C ARG A 62 -7.56 7.80 9.60
N ASP A 63 -7.83 7.41 10.84
CA ASP A 63 -8.65 8.19 11.77
C ASP A 63 -7.97 9.52 12.16
N SER A 64 -6.64 9.54 12.19
CA SER A 64 -5.83 10.73 12.48
C SER A 64 -5.58 11.63 11.26
N CYS A 65 -5.98 11.22 10.05
CA CYS A 65 -5.76 11.97 8.83
C CYS A 65 -6.86 13.03 8.62
N ASN A 66 -6.48 14.30 8.59
CA ASN A 66 -7.39 15.43 8.34
C ASN A 66 -7.76 15.61 6.86
N ASN A 67 -7.16 14.84 5.96
CA ASN A 67 -7.45 14.90 4.53
C ASN A 67 -8.39 13.75 4.16
N ASP A 68 -9.64 14.07 3.83
CA ASP A 68 -10.68 13.09 3.50
C ASP A 68 -10.35 12.19 2.30
N VAL A 69 -9.51 12.68 1.39
CA VAL A 69 -9.04 11.93 0.22
C VAL A 69 -8.05 10.85 0.66
N LEU A 70 -7.01 11.24 1.39
CA LEU A 70 -5.94 10.33 1.82
C LEU A 70 -6.39 9.40 2.94
N LYS A 71 -7.39 9.82 3.73
CA LYS A 71 -7.96 9.06 4.84
C LYS A 71 -8.41 7.65 4.45
N LYS A 72 -8.79 7.41 3.18
CA LYS A 72 -9.22 6.08 2.72
C LYS A 72 -8.13 5.26 2.05
N CYS A 73 -6.92 5.81 1.92
CA CYS A 73 -5.89 5.23 1.06
C CYS A 73 -4.57 4.97 1.80
N ILE A 74 -4.57 5.01 3.14
CA ILE A 74 -3.40 4.68 3.96
C ILE A 74 -3.46 3.20 4.37
N TYR A 75 -2.37 2.50 4.06
CA TYR A 75 -2.19 1.09 4.37
C TYR A 75 -0.81 0.87 4.99
N ILE A 76 -0.78 0.06 6.04
CA ILE A 76 0.43 -0.34 6.75
C ILE A 76 0.61 -1.84 6.58
N PHE A 77 1.79 -2.22 6.12
CA PHE A 77 2.17 -3.60 5.92
C PHE A 77 3.44 -3.91 6.69
N GLU A 78 3.43 -5.03 7.40
CA GLU A 78 4.60 -5.56 8.09
C GLU A 78 5.20 -6.69 7.27
N LYS A 79 6.52 -6.75 7.17
CA LYS A 79 7.19 -7.82 6.45
C LYS A 79 7.13 -9.08 7.30
N LYS A 80 6.66 -10.20 6.75
CA LYS A 80 6.68 -11.47 7.51
C LYS A 80 8.13 -11.81 7.82
N LYS A 81 8.42 -12.05 9.09
CA LYS A 81 9.72 -12.59 9.50
C LYS A 81 9.91 -13.93 8.78
N ARG A 82 10.99 -14.03 8.01
CA ARG A 82 11.41 -15.29 7.39
C ARG A 82 11.74 -16.32 8.47
#